data_AF-E3ZPA5-F1
#
_entry.id   AF-E3ZPA5-F1
#
_cell.length_a   1.000
_cell.length_b   1.000
_cell.length_c   1.000
_cell.angle_alpha   90.00
_cell.angle_beta   90.00
_cell.angle_gamma   90.00
#
_symmetry.space_group_name_H-M   'P 1'
#
loop_
_entity.id
_entity.type
_entity.pdbx_description
1 polymer ?
#
loop_
_entity_poly.entity_id
_entity_poly.type
_entity_poly.pdbx_seq_one_letter_code
_entity_poly.pdbx_strand_id
1 'polypeptide(L)'
;MKKNRFNLLNTPDELYQTPIQFWNEYNRPWLDKAIARGDDIIITTKPIENNLYRTNRETGLRELTGFGKEYNYLLEQGYKYDAKNSKMIKKQE
;
A
#
# COMPACT_ATOMS: atom_id res chain seq x y z
N MET A 1 19.34 -2.04 -8.30
CA MET A 1 19.42 -1.81 -6.83
C MET A 1 20.52 -2.68 -6.23
N LYS A 2 21.24 -2.21 -5.21
CA LYS A 2 22.22 -3.05 -4.49
C LYS A 2 21.48 -4.08 -3.62
N LYS A 3 21.95 -5.33 -3.55
CA LYS A 3 21.41 -6.36 -2.65
C LYS A 3 21.37 -5.83 -1.20
N ASN A 4 20.35 -6.23 -0.43
CA ASN A 4 20.16 -5.92 1.01
C ASN A 4 19.91 -4.44 1.37
N ARG A 5 19.15 -3.68 0.56
CA ARG A 5 18.65 -2.36 0.95
C ARG A 5 17.13 -2.28 0.81
N PHE A 6 16.50 -1.51 1.71
CA PHE A 6 15.06 -1.23 1.66
C PHE A 6 14.82 0.12 0.99
N ASN A 7 13.80 0.17 0.13
CA ASN A 7 13.23 1.43 -0.32
C ASN A 7 12.02 1.72 0.58
N LEU A 8 11.94 2.94 1.08
CA LEU A 8 10.83 3.40 1.92
C LEU A 8 10.17 4.60 1.23
N LEU A 9 8.85 4.59 1.13
CA LEU A 9 8.11 5.82 0.87
C LEU A 9 8.17 6.67 2.14
N ASN A 10 8.87 7.80 2.08
CA ASN A 10 8.94 8.75 3.18
C ASN A 10 8.62 10.14 2.62
N THR A 11 7.64 10.80 3.21
CA THR A 11 7.17 12.14 2.83
C THR A 11 6.95 12.94 4.10
N PRO A 12 7.40 14.21 4.16
CA PRO A 12 7.05 15.11 5.27
C PRO A 12 5.54 15.22 5.47
N ASP A 13 5.10 15.35 6.72
CA ASP A 13 3.67 15.44 7.08
C ASP A 13 2.97 16.63 6.40
N GLU A 14 3.68 17.73 6.17
CA GLU A 14 3.19 18.92 5.46
C GLU A 14 2.73 18.65 4.01
N LEU A 15 3.20 17.55 3.40
CA LEU A 15 2.80 17.16 2.05
C LEU A 15 1.48 16.35 2.03
N TYR A 16 0.98 15.95 3.20
CA TYR A 16 -0.32 15.32 3.33
C TYR A 16 -1.43 16.38 3.42
N GLN A 17 -2.04 16.71 2.28
CA GLN A 17 -3.13 17.69 2.23
C GLN A 17 -4.50 17.01 2.27
N THR A 18 -4.71 16.03 1.40
CA THR A 18 -5.93 15.22 1.38
C THR A 18 -5.61 13.75 1.05
N PRO A 19 -6.45 12.79 1.47
CA PRO A 19 -6.25 11.38 1.12
C PRO A 19 -6.20 11.11 -0.39
N ILE A 20 -6.93 11.88 -1.19
CA ILE A 20 -6.98 11.70 -2.66
C ILE A 20 -5.71 12.24 -3.30
N GLN A 21 -5.29 13.46 -2.93
CA GLN A 21 -4.06 14.07 -3.41
C GLN A 21 -2.85 13.19 -3.05
N PHE A 22 -2.74 12.79 -1.78
CA PHE A 22 -1.60 12.02 -1.32
C PHE A 22 -1.48 10.66 -2.04
N TRP A 23 -2.61 9.99 -2.28
CA TRP A 23 -2.65 8.77 -3.08
C TRP A 23 -2.12 8.97 -4.50
N ASN A 24 -2.62 10.01 -5.19
CA ASN A 24 -2.29 10.25 -6.60
C ASN A 24 -0.86 10.73 -6.80
N GLU A 25 -0.32 11.51 -5.87
CA GLU A 25 1.00 12.13 -6.02
C GLU A 25 2.14 11.30 -5.41
N TYR A 26 1.87 10.52 -4.35
CA TYR A 26 2.92 9.81 -3.62
C TYR A 26 2.74 8.29 -3.64
N ASN A 27 1.65 7.76 -3.07
CA ASN A 27 1.51 6.31 -2.85
C ASN A 27 1.49 5.55 -4.18
N ARG A 28 0.60 5.93 -5.09
CA ARG A 28 0.45 5.23 -6.36
C ARG A 28 1.72 5.31 -7.21
N PRO A 29 2.32 6.49 -7.49
CA PRO A 29 3.55 6.55 -8.27
C PRO A 29 4.74 5.80 -7.65
N TRP A 30 4.81 5.74 -6.31
CA TRP A 30 5.84 4.96 -5.63
C TRP A 30 5.61 3.45 -5.79
N LEU A 31 4.37 3.00 -5.58
CA LEU A 31 3.99 1.60 -5.77
C LEU A 31 4.18 1.16 -7.21
N ASP A 32 3.79 1.97 -8.19
CA ASP A 32 3.97 1.69 -9.63
C ASP A 32 5.43 1.41 -9.96
N LYS A 33 6.35 2.23 -9.42
CA LYS A 33 7.80 2.02 -9.60
C LYS A 33 8.28 0.73 -8.93
N ALA A 34 7.75 0.37 -7.77
CA ALA A 34 8.12 -0.87 -7.09
C ALA A 34 7.57 -2.12 -7.81
N ILE A 35 6.33 -2.05 -8.28
CA ILE A 35 5.68 -3.07 -9.10
C ILE A 35 6.41 -3.28 -10.43
N ALA A 36 6.80 -2.19 -11.10
CA ALA A 36 7.55 -2.25 -12.36
C ALA A 36 8.92 -2.91 -12.21
N ARG A 37 9.56 -2.80 -11.03
CA ARG A 37 10.80 -3.52 -10.70
C ARG A 37 10.57 -4.98 -10.31
N GLY A 38 9.33 -5.37 -10.03
CA GLY A 38 8.99 -6.67 -9.47
C GLY A 38 9.43 -6.83 -8.01
N ASP A 39 9.48 -5.74 -7.25
CA ASP A 39 9.87 -5.79 -5.84
C ASP A 39 8.82 -6.55 -5.02
N ASP A 40 9.27 -7.36 -4.05
CA ASP A 40 8.44 -7.77 -2.92
C ASP A 40 8.18 -6.56 -2.03
N ILE A 41 6.94 -6.36 -1.61
CA ILE A 41 6.57 -5.26 -0.70
C ILE A 41 6.39 -5.81 0.71
N ILE A 42 7.19 -5.35 1.66
CA ILE A 42 6.99 -5.70 3.07
C ILE A 42 5.84 -4.85 3.62
N ILE A 43 4.88 -5.50 4.28
CA ILE A 43 3.81 -4.80 5.01
C ILE A 43 3.94 -5.12 6.50
N THR A 44 4.04 -4.08 7.34
CA THR A 44 4.19 -4.22 8.79
C THR A 44 2.84 -4.26 9.51
N THR A 45 1.77 -3.92 8.81
CA THR A 45 0.38 -3.99 9.30
C THR A 45 -0.31 -5.22 8.73
N LYS A 46 -1.01 -5.99 9.59
CA LYS A 46 -1.79 -7.15 9.12
C LYS A 46 -3.01 -6.68 8.33
N PRO A 47 -3.32 -7.27 7.15
CA PRO A 47 -4.48 -6.91 6.34
C PRO A 47 -5.77 -7.56 6.90
N ILE A 48 -6.13 -7.20 8.12
CA ILE A 48 -7.40 -7.56 8.75
C ILE A 48 -8.43 -6.45 8.57
N GLU A 49 -9.72 -6.78 8.71
CA GLU A 49 -10.83 -5.88 8.42
C GLU A 49 -10.68 -4.48 9.04
N ASN A 50 -10.37 -4.40 10.33
CA ASN A 50 -10.23 -3.13 11.05
C ASN A 50 -9.02 -2.27 10.60
N ASN A 51 -8.04 -2.88 9.91
CA ASN A 51 -6.90 -2.16 9.35
C ASN A 51 -7.16 -1.74 7.90
N LEU A 52 -7.93 -2.54 7.15
CA LEU A 52 -8.25 -2.27 5.74
C LEU A 52 -9.38 -1.26 5.60
N TYR A 53 -10.34 -1.25 6.52
CA TYR A 53 -11.55 -0.44 6.44
C TYR A 53 -11.70 0.48 7.64
N ARG A 54 -12.35 1.63 7.41
CA ARG A 54 -12.79 2.56 8.44
C ARG A 54 -14.20 3.06 8.12
N THR A 55 -14.90 3.53 9.13
CA THR A 55 -16.13 4.32 8.92
C THR A 55 -15.74 5.78 8.72
N ASN A 56 -16.14 6.36 7.59
CA ASN A 56 -16.01 7.78 7.35
C ASN A 56 -16.89 8.54 8.35
N ARG A 57 -16.29 9.46 9.10
CA ARG A 57 -17.00 10.18 10.17
C ARG A 57 -18.02 11.20 9.66
N GLU A 58 -17.84 11.69 8.44
CA GLU A 58 -18.70 12.69 7.82
C GLU A 58 -19.90 12.04 7.14
N THR A 59 -19.68 10.94 6.41
CA THR A 59 -20.73 10.27 5.63
C THR A 59 -21.34 9.06 6.34
N GLY A 60 -20.69 8.54 7.38
CA GLY A 60 -21.08 7.29 8.06
C GLY A 60 -20.83 6.01 7.24
N LEU A 61 -20.27 6.13 6.04
CA LEU A 61 -20.05 4.99 5.14
C LEU A 61 -18.74 4.28 5.42
N ARG A 62 -18.72 2.96 5.19
CA ARG A 62 -17.51 2.14 5.26
C ARG A 62 -16.65 2.38 4.02
N GLU A 63 -15.40 2.76 4.22
CA GLU A 63 -14.41 3.04 3.17
C GLU A 63 -13.06 2.40 3.49
N LEU A 64 -12.18 2.30 2.49
CA LEU A 64 -10.80 1.82 2.69
C LEU A 64 -9.96 2.87 3.43
N THR A 65 -9.10 2.40 4.33
CA THR A 65 -7.99 3.21 4.88
C THR A 65 -6.94 3.46 3.80
N GLY A 66 -5.94 4.32 4.07
CA GLY A 66 -4.78 4.47 3.19
C GLY A 66 -4.09 3.14 2.94
N PHE A 67 -3.80 2.39 4.01
CA PHE A 67 -3.26 1.03 3.94
C PHE A 67 -4.18 0.07 3.16
N GLY A 68 -5.50 0.15 3.38
CA GLY A 68 -6.48 -0.65 2.64
C GLY A 68 -6.44 -0.39 1.13
N LYS A 69 -6.26 0.87 0.71
CA LYS A 69 -6.08 1.23 -0.70
C LYS A 69 -4.79 0.66 -1.28
N GLU A 70 -3.67 0.79 -0.56
CA GLU A 70 -2.38 0.21 -1.00
C GLU A 70 -2.45 -1.30 -1.14
N TYR A 71 -3.05 -1.98 -0.16
CA TYR A 71 -3.22 -3.42 -0.15
C TYR A 71 -4.08 -3.89 -1.34
N ASN A 72 -5.26 -3.27 -1.55
CA ASN A 72 -6.13 -3.61 -2.67
C ASN A 72 -5.47 -3.33 -4.01
N TYR A 73 -4.75 -2.20 -4.15
CA TYR A 73 -4.04 -1.88 -5.38
C TYR A 73 -3.00 -2.94 -5.72
N LEU A 74 -2.23 -3.43 -4.75
CA LEU A 74 -1.28 -4.51 -4.98
C LEU A 74 -1.97 -5.80 -5.43
N LEU A 75 -3.12 -6.14 -4.83
CA LEU A 75 -3.92 -7.30 -5.28
C LEU A 75 -4.38 -7.15 -6.74
N GLU A 76 -4.87 -5.97 -7.13
CA GLU A 76 -5.27 -5.65 -8.50
C GLU A 76 -4.11 -5.77 -9.49
N GLN A 77 -2.88 -5.50 -9.03
CA GLN A 77 -1.64 -5.62 -9.81
C GLN A 77 -1.04 -7.04 -9.78
N GLY A 78 -1.80 -8.05 -9.32
CA GLY A 78 -1.42 -9.45 -9.35
C GLY A 78 -0.52 -9.90 -8.19
N TYR A 79 -0.37 -9.08 -7.14
CA TYR A 79 0.29 -9.51 -5.93
C TYR A 79 -0.64 -10.36 -5.05
N LYS A 80 -0.04 -11.15 -4.17
CA LYS A 80 -0.73 -11.89 -3.09
C LYS A 80 -0.03 -11.64 -1.77
N TYR A 81 -0.80 -11.65 -0.69
CA TYR A 81 -0.25 -11.56 0.64
C TYR A 81 0.32 -12.91 1.09
N ASP A 82 1.62 -12.93 1.37
CA ASP A 82 2.31 -13.99 2.09
C ASP A 82 2.30 -13.67 3.59
N ALA A 83 1.33 -14.26 4.29
CA ALA A 83 1.15 -14.08 5.72
C ALA A 83 2.32 -14.61 6.56
N LYS A 84 3.10 -15.58 6.06
CA LYS A 84 4.23 -16.15 6.80
C LYS A 84 5.39 -15.17 6.90
N ASN A 85 5.61 -14.38 5.83
CA ASN A 85 6.73 -13.46 5.74
C ASN A 85 6.31 -11.98 5.82
N SER A 86 5.01 -11.71 5.97
CA SER A 86 4.42 -10.35 5.99
C SER A 86 4.82 -9.53 4.76
N LYS A 87 4.65 -10.13 3.58
CA LYS A 87 4.98 -9.51 2.28
C LYS A 87 3.84 -9.63 1.29
N MET A 88 3.74 -8.66 0.39
CA MET A 88 3.04 -8.81 -0.87
C MET A 88 4.06 -9.29 -1.90
N ILE A 89 3.79 -10.45 -2.51
CA ILE A 89 4.64 -11.06 -3.53
C ILE A 89 3.87 -11.21 -4.83
N LYS A 90 4.53 -10.99 -5.98
CA LYS A 90 3.88 -11.16 -7.29
C LYS A 90 3.54 -12.62 -7.50
N LYS A 91 2.33 -12.93 -7.96
CA LYS A 91 2.01 -14.30 -8.39
C LYS A 91 2.94 -14.65 -9.56
N GLN A 92 3.73 -15.71 -9.40
CA GLN A 92 4.39 -16.34 -10.53
C GLN A 92 3.30 -17.12 -11.29
N GLU A 93 3.22 -16.90 -12.60
CA GLU A 93 2.37 -17.70 -13.50
C GLU A 93 2.84 -19.15 -13.56
#